data_AF-A0A3D0HNK3-F1
#
_entry.id   AF-A0A3D0HNK3-F1
#
_cell.length_a   1.000
_cell.length_b   1.000
_cell.length_c   1.000
_cell.angle_alpha   90.00
_cell.angle_beta   90.00
_cell.angle_gamma   90.00
#
_symmetry.space_group_name_H-M   'P 1'
#
loop_
_entity.id
_entity.type
_entity.pdbx_description
1 polymer ?
#
loop_
_entity_poly.entity_id
_entity_poly.type
_entity_poly.pdbx_seq_one_letter_code
_entity_poly.pdbx_strand_id
1 'polypeptide(L)'
;MKQYIIKGGRPLQGEVQIGGAKNAALGIIVAAIMADEPVLIENLPEVDDVKVLLDAIEGIGAVVERIDEHTVRINGAVINDVNVDDEYIRKIRGSYYLVGALLGKYKKAVVALPG
;
A
#
# COMPACT_ATOMS: atom_id res chain seq x y z
N MET A 1 -1.34 -21.73 -14.51
CA MET A 1 -0.17 -21.28 -13.74
C MET A 1 0.84 -20.68 -14.70
N LYS A 2 1.32 -19.45 -14.43
CA LYS A 2 2.49 -18.90 -15.13
C LYS A 2 3.76 -19.54 -14.52
N GLN A 3 4.77 -19.79 -15.33
CA GLN A 3 6.04 -20.38 -14.89
C GLN A 3 7.21 -19.60 -15.49
N TYR A 4 8.28 -19.47 -14.71
CA TYR A 4 9.56 -18.97 -15.20
C TYR A 4 10.46 -20.16 -15.55
N ILE A 5 10.95 -20.21 -16.80
CA ILE A 5 11.94 -21.21 -17.23
C ILE A 5 13.31 -20.53 -17.28
N ILE A 6 14.18 -20.86 -16.32
CA ILE A 6 15.50 -20.24 -16.19
C ILE A 6 16.56 -21.20 -16.76
N LYS A 7 17.42 -20.70 -17.67
CA LYS A 7 18.58 -21.42 -18.18
C LYS A 7 19.86 -20.83 -17.58
N GLY A 8 20.55 -21.61 -16.76
CA GLY A 8 21.79 -21.21 -16.10
C GLY A 8 23.01 -21.17 -17.03
N GLY A 9 24.19 -20.96 -16.44
CA GLY A 9 25.48 -21.00 -17.14
C GLY A 9 26.01 -19.65 -17.64
N ARG A 10 25.34 -18.54 -17.33
CA ARG A 10 25.80 -17.18 -17.66
C ARG A 10 25.98 -16.36 -16.38
N PRO A 11 27.18 -15.83 -16.09
CA PRO A 11 27.36 -14.88 -15.00
C PRO A 11 26.56 -13.60 -15.30
N LEU A 12 25.99 -12.99 -14.26
CA LEU A 12 25.30 -11.70 -14.38
C LEU A 12 26.35 -10.58 -14.47
N GLN A 13 26.16 -9.64 -15.39
CA GLN A 13 26.97 -8.43 -15.53
C GLN A 13 26.08 -7.27 -15.94
N GLY A 14 26.16 -6.16 -15.21
CA GLY A 14 25.35 -4.97 -15.44
C GLY A 14 24.99 -4.27 -14.14
N GLU A 15 24.10 -3.29 -14.23
CA GLU A 15 23.60 -2.49 -13.13
C GLU A 15 22.07 -2.52 -13.14
N VAL A 16 21.46 -2.36 -11.96
CA VAL A 16 20.00 -2.28 -11.81
C VAL A 16 19.67 -1.14 -10.85
N GLN A 17 18.55 -0.47 -11.11
CA GLN A 17 17.98 0.50 -10.19
C GLN A 17 17.16 -0.25 -9.13
N ILE A 18 17.40 0.05 -7.86
CA ILE A 18 16.65 -0.55 -6.75
C ILE A 18 15.39 0.29 -6.52
N GLY A 19 14.24 -0.37 -6.59
CA GLY A 19 12.96 0.25 -6.27
C GLY A 19 12.77 0.51 -4.77
N GLY A 20 11.69 1.20 -4.43
CA GLY A 20 11.33 1.50 -3.05
C GLY A 20 11.24 0.28 -2.13
N ALA A 21 11.48 0.51 -0.84
CA ALA A 21 11.38 -0.54 0.17
C ALA A 21 9.90 -0.88 0.46
N LYS A 22 9.42 -2.03 -0.02
CA LYS A 22 8.02 -2.48 0.14
C LYS A 22 7.49 -2.31 1.55
N ASN A 23 8.20 -2.82 2.56
CA ASN A 23 7.68 -2.82 3.94
C ASN A 23 7.60 -1.40 4.52
N ALA A 24 8.48 -0.49 4.10
CA ALA A 24 8.38 0.92 4.47
C ALA A 24 7.19 1.57 3.75
N ALA A 25 7.03 1.31 2.46
CA ALA A 25 5.92 1.82 1.65
C ALA A 25 4.54 1.48 2.26
N LEU A 26 4.32 0.22 2.68
CA LEU A 26 3.04 -0.17 3.29
C LEU A 26 2.73 0.63 4.57
N GLY A 27 3.73 0.84 5.43
CA GLY A 27 3.56 1.65 6.64
C GLY A 27 3.32 3.13 6.34
N ILE A 28 4.06 3.69 5.37
CA ILE A 28 3.96 5.10 4.98
C ILE A 28 2.61 5.40 4.31
N ILE A 29 2.13 4.53 3.42
CA ILE A 29 0.80 4.66 2.78
C ILE A 29 -0.30 4.72 3.83
N VAL A 30 -0.23 3.84 4.85
CA VAL A 30 -1.22 3.82 5.93
C VAL A 30 -1.05 5.01 6.89
N ALA A 31 0.17 5.49 7.12
CA ALA A 31 0.38 6.70 7.90
C ALA A 31 -0.17 7.95 7.19
N ALA A 32 -0.14 7.98 5.85
CA ALA A 32 -0.62 9.13 5.08
C ALA A 32 -2.12 9.41 5.29
N ILE A 33 -2.95 8.39 5.50
CA ILE A 33 -4.38 8.62 5.80
C ILE A 33 -4.61 9.29 7.16
N MET A 34 -3.60 9.33 8.03
CA MET A 34 -3.68 10.03 9.31
C MET A 34 -3.55 11.55 9.15
N ALA A 35 -2.93 12.05 8.09
CA ALA A 35 -2.77 13.48 7.84
C ALA A 35 -4.10 14.13 7.40
N ASP A 36 -4.30 15.40 7.77
CA ASP A 36 -5.45 16.22 7.35
C ASP A 36 -5.21 16.96 6.03
N GLU A 37 -3.97 16.95 5.55
CA GLU A 37 -3.55 17.53 4.28
C GLU A 37 -3.03 16.44 3.32
N PRO A 38 -3.03 16.68 2.00
CA PRO A 38 -2.48 15.74 1.03
C PRO A 38 -1.00 15.42 1.28
N VAL A 39 -0.66 14.13 1.30
CA VAL A 39 0.71 13.62 1.46
C VAL A 39 1.18 13.07 0.12
N LEU A 40 2.30 13.60 -0.39
CA LEU A 40 2.98 13.06 -1.56
C LEU A 40 3.95 11.95 -1.12
N ILE A 41 3.86 10.78 -1.74
CA ILE A 41 4.76 9.64 -1.51
C ILE A 41 5.41 9.29 -2.85
N GLU A 42 6.73 9.42 -2.90
CA GLU A 42 7.56 9.10 -4.06
C GLU A 42 8.31 7.77 -3.86
N ASN A 43 8.87 7.23 -4.95
CA ASN A 43 9.68 6.01 -4.94
C ASN A 43 8.96 4.79 -4.34
N LEU A 44 7.67 4.61 -4.64
CA LEU A 44 6.93 3.40 -4.30
C LEU A 44 7.35 2.22 -5.19
N PRO A 45 7.53 1.01 -4.65
CA PRO A 45 7.77 -0.17 -5.49
C PRO A 45 6.49 -0.60 -6.20
N GLU A 46 6.64 -1.03 -7.46
CA GLU A 46 5.52 -1.54 -8.26
C GLU A 46 5.22 -3.01 -7.91
N VAL A 47 4.54 -3.24 -6.78
CA VAL A 47 4.16 -4.58 -6.31
C VAL A 47 2.70 -4.64 -5.91
N ASP A 48 2.11 -5.83 -6.00
CA ASP A 48 0.67 -6.04 -5.77
C ASP A 48 0.23 -5.58 -4.37
N ASP A 49 1.04 -5.82 -3.34
CA ASP A 49 0.73 -5.37 -1.96
C ASP A 49 0.48 -3.85 -1.89
N VAL A 50 1.23 -3.04 -2.66
CA VAL A 50 1.06 -1.58 -2.71
C VAL A 50 -0.22 -1.23 -3.45
N LYS A 51 -0.48 -1.87 -4.59
CA LYS A 51 -1.67 -1.60 -5.42
C LYS A 51 -2.96 -1.89 -4.63
N VAL A 52 -3.04 -3.08 -4.04
CA VAL A 52 -4.19 -3.51 -3.22
C VAL A 52 -4.39 -2.58 -2.02
N LEU A 53 -3.31 -2.17 -1.34
CA LEU A 53 -3.43 -1.29 -0.19
C LEU A 53 -3.94 0.11 -0.57
N LEU A 54 -3.50 0.66 -1.71
CA LEU A 54 -4.00 1.92 -2.25
C LEU A 54 -5.49 1.81 -2.62
N ASP A 55 -5.89 0.73 -3.27
CA ASP A 55 -7.29 0.49 -3.64
C ASP A 55 -8.18 0.33 -2.39
N ALA A 56 -7.67 -0.32 -1.35
CA ALA A 56 -8.40 -0.51 -0.09
C ALA A 56 -8.63 0.80 0.68
N ILE A 57 -7.61 1.68 0.75
CA ILE A 57 -7.80 2.98 1.41
C ILE A 57 -8.69 3.91 0.57
N GLU A 58 -8.64 3.81 -0.77
CA GLU A 58 -9.55 4.53 -1.66
C GLU A 58 -11.00 4.06 -1.46
N GLY A 59 -11.21 2.75 -1.30
CA GLY A 59 -12.52 2.15 -1.05
C GLY A 59 -13.22 2.63 0.23
N ILE A 60 -12.47 3.06 1.24
CA ILE A 60 -13.02 3.67 2.47
C ILE A 60 -13.14 5.20 2.41
N GLY A 61 -12.84 5.78 1.24
CA GLY A 61 -13.01 7.20 0.95
C GLY A 61 -11.75 8.05 1.08
N ALA A 62 -10.55 7.45 1.17
CA ALA A 62 -9.32 8.24 0.99
C ALA A 62 -9.22 8.72 -0.46
N VAL A 63 -8.75 9.95 -0.68
CA VAL A 63 -8.46 10.42 -2.04
C VAL A 63 -7.06 9.95 -2.42
N VAL A 64 -6.95 9.13 -3.45
CA VAL A 64 -5.67 8.60 -3.96
C VAL A 64 -5.46 9.06 -5.39
N GLU A 65 -4.59 10.05 -5.59
CA GLU A 65 -4.19 10.52 -6.91
C GLU A 65 -2.90 9.82 -7.33
N ARG A 66 -2.98 8.97 -8.36
CA ARG A 66 -1.82 8.27 -8.94
C ARG A 66 -1.16 9.19 -9.96
N ILE A 67 0.00 9.75 -9.60
CA ILE A 67 0.74 10.69 -10.45
C ILE A 67 1.55 9.93 -11.51
N ASP A 68 2.23 8.86 -11.10
CA ASP A 68 2.95 7.92 -11.95
C ASP A 68 3.04 6.53 -11.28
N GLU A 69 3.83 5.61 -11.85
CA GLU A 69 3.98 4.23 -11.36
C GLU A 69 4.61 4.13 -9.97
N HIS A 70 5.39 5.13 -9.56
CA HIS A 70 6.15 5.18 -8.31
C HIS A 70 5.74 6.33 -7.39
N THR A 71 4.77 7.15 -7.79
CA THR A 71 4.36 8.36 -7.06
C THR A 71 2.85 8.47 -6.91
N VAL A 72 2.40 8.66 -5.67
CA VAL A 72 0.99 8.89 -5.34
C VAL A 72 0.84 10.07 -4.40
N ARG A 73 -0.32 10.73 -4.46
CA ARG A 73 -0.75 11.72 -3.48
C ARG A 73 -1.99 11.21 -2.78
N ILE A 74 -1.94 11.13 -1.45
CA ILE A 74 -3.00 10.55 -0.61
C ILE A 74 -3.55 11.64 0.30
N ASN A 75 -4.87 11.77 0.40
CA ASN A 75 -5.52 12.58 1.43
C ASN A 75 -6.56 11.74 2.18
N GLY A 76 -6.33 11.55 3.48
CA GLY A 76 -7.24 10.81 4.34
C GLY A 76 -8.37 11.65 4.94
N ALA A 77 -8.34 12.98 4.89
CA ALA A 77 -9.25 13.85 5.66
C ALA A 77 -10.75 13.61 5.45
N VAL A 78 -11.14 12.97 4.34
CA VAL A 78 -12.54 12.76 3.94
C VAL A 78 -13.00 11.29 4.02
N ILE A 79 -12.19 10.41 4.62
CA ILE A 79 -12.58 9.02 4.91
C ILE A 79 -13.86 9.03 5.78
N ASN A 80 -14.86 8.29 5.34
CA ASN A 80 -16.20 8.26 5.96
C ASN A 80 -16.68 6.85 6.33
N ASP A 81 -15.99 5.83 5.85
CA ASP A 81 -16.11 4.44 6.30
C ASP A 81 -14.78 3.99 6.91
N VAL A 82 -14.82 3.13 7.92
CA VAL A 82 -13.62 2.55 8.54
C VAL A 82 -13.67 1.02 8.50
N ASN A 83 -14.50 0.48 7.61
CA ASN A 83 -14.61 -0.94 7.32
C ASN A 83 -13.74 -1.33 6.12
N VAL A 84 -12.61 -1.98 6.39
CA VAL A 84 -11.73 -2.57 5.39
C VAL A 84 -11.81 -4.09 5.52
N ASP A 85 -12.84 -4.67 4.90
CA ASP A 85 -13.03 -6.13 4.84
C ASP A 85 -13.00 -6.62 3.39
N ASP A 86 -11.77 -6.77 2.87
CA ASP A 86 -11.49 -7.20 1.51
C ASP A 86 -10.61 -8.48 1.48
N GLU A 87 -10.85 -9.35 0.51
CA GLU A 87 -10.17 -10.64 0.39
C GLU A 87 -8.66 -10.52 0.08
N TYR A 88 -8.23 -9.44 -0.58
CA TYR A 88 -6.84 -9.16 -0.88
C TYR A 88 -6.14 -8.52 0.32
N ILE A 89 -6.86 -7.72 1.11
CA ILE A 89 -6.35 -7.18 2.37
C ILE A 89 -6.01 -8.29 3.37
N ARG A 90 -6.78 -9.38 3.40
CA ARG A 90 -6.48 -10.57 4.21
C ARG A 90 -5.17 -11.26 3.79
N LYS A 91 -4.75 -11.14 2.53
CA LYS A 91 -3.52 -11.77 2.00
C LYS A 91 -2.26 -10.95 2.31
N ILE A 92 -2.40 -9.67 2.66
CA ILE A 92 -1.28 -8.77 2.93
C ILE A 92 -1.07 -8.71 4.43
N ARG A 93 -0.02 -9.34 4.95
CA ARG A 93 0.29 -9.27 6.39
C ARG A 93 0.43 -7.82 6.88
N GLY A 94 0.98 -6.91 6.06
CA GLY A 94 1.11 -5.49 6.42
C GLY A 94 -0.21 -4.72 6.57
N SER A 95 -1.36 -5.29 6.23
CA SER A 95 -2.65 -4.60 6.34
C SER A 95 -3.06 -4.28 7.79
N TYR A 96 -2.49 -4.97 8.79
CA TYR A 96 -2.80 -4.66 10.20
C TYR A 96 -2.42 -3.24 10.61
N TYR A 97 -1.53 -2.55 9.88
CA TYR A 97 -1.24 -1.14 10.12
C TYR A 97 -2.49 -0.27 10.06
N LEU A 98 -3.48 -0.65 9.23
CA LEU A 98 -4.75 0.08 9.10
C LEU A 98 -5.49 0.15 10.43
N VAL A 99 -5.40 -0.88 11.28
CA VAL A 99 -6.00 -0.85 12.63
C VAL A 99 -5.45 0.32 13.43
N GLY A 100 -4.13 0.51 13.41
CA GLY A 100 -3.47 1.59 14.14
C GLY A 100 -3.84 2.97 13.61
N ALA A 101 -3.75 3.17 12.30
CA ALA A 101 -4.06 4.47 11.68
C ALA A 101 -5.54 4.86 11.83
N LEU A 102 -6.45 3.92 11.53
CA LEU A 102 -7.89 4.18 11.63
C LEU A 102 -8.33 4.40 13.08
N LEU A 103 -7.86 3.57 14.01
CA LEU A 103 -8.17 3.76 15.43
C LEU A 103 -7.57 5.06 15.97
N GLY A 104 -6.35 5.39 15.57
CA GLY A 104 -5.65 6.62 15.97
C GLY A 104 -6.41 7.88 15.55
N LYS A 105 -6.82 7.95 14.28
CA LYS A 105 -7.50 9.11 13.68
C LYS A 105 -9.01 9.12 13.91
N TYR A 106 -9.71 8.05 13.55
CA TYR A 106 -11.17 7.99 13.50
C TYR A 106 -11.82 7.36 14.75
N LYS A 107 -11.00 6.92 15.72
CA LYS A 107 -11.45 6.28 16.99
C LYS A 107 -12.27 5.00 16.79
N LYS A 108 -12.28 4.46 15.59
CA LYS A 108 -12.95 3.22 15.19
C LYS A 108 -12.18 2.59 14.05
N ALA A 109 -12.11 1.26 14.03
CA ALA A 109 -11.53 0.49 12.94
C ALA A 109 -12.23 -0.87 12.85
N VAL A 110 -12.58 -1.29 11.64
CA VAL A 110 -12.98 -2.67 11.34
C VAL A 110 -12.08 -3.11 10.19
N VAL A 111 -11.10 -3.96 10.49
CA VAL A 111 -10.10 -4.40 9.50
C VAL A 111 -10.04 -5.92 9.55
N ALA A 112 -10.06 -6.56 8.38
CA ALA A 112 -9.93 -8.00 8.30
C ALA A 112 -8.60 -8.48 8.89
N LEU A 113 -8.63 -9.57 9.66
CA LEU A 113 -7.43 -10.19 10.20
C LEU A 113 -6.60 -10.76 9.03
N PRO A 114 -5.32 -10.37 8.87
CA PRO A 114 -4.49 -10.93 7.83
C PRO A 114 -4.07 -12.37 8.17
N GLY A 115 -4.08 -13.24 7.16
CA GLY A 115 -3.75 -14.66 7.29
C GLY A 115 -4.92 -15.59 6.99
#